data_AF-A0A1G1YXW3-F1
#
_entry.id   AF-A0A1G1YXW3-F1
#
_cell.length_a   1.000
_cell.length_b   1.000
_cell.length_c   1.000
_cell.angle_alpha   90.00
_cell.angle_beta   90.00
_cell.angle_gamma   90.00
#
_symmetry.space_group_name_H-M   'P 1'
#
loop_
_entity.id
_entity.type
_entity.pdbx_description
1 polymer ?
#
loop_
_entity_poly.entity_id
_entity_poly.type
_entity_poly.pdbx_seq_one_letter_code
_entity_poly.pdbx_strand_id
1 'polypeptide(L)'
;MVSRMSREFYGQLAPDLTRGKKPLEEFIEIMEDEWEGYRVKEEKLTGVYPKEKIQRDLEQVEEKKDSLAGQSRPKESIAAEYLLLEAISNHLLFNRKNQEADINLIPAAEFDDYFNGIDIIVAARMKGEKNWHYIGIDATTSEDEGELMKKLSANYRKITSIKQLPKADYYLPQTENKGEKPGSVNLIRIVLGLSQKRVRDLAAEYVDSKGKNVFKPSDQLELIQETIDQIMITIEQTANRFKDKRYSDYVFADPKRALDFAEQYGQRENADPAISKILQEHAEILEYFLNLQKEKSPLGEINPERTHERQFRLLAPKKSLAA
;
A
#
# COMPACT_ATOMS: atom_id res chain seq x y z
N MET A 1 0.37 -0.48 24.84
CA MET A 1 0.34 0.93 25.29
C MET A 1 1.16 1.75 24.31
N VAL A 2 0.56 2.22 23.21
CA VAL A 2 1.09 3.37 22.46
C VAL A 2 0.39 4.55 23.13
N SER A 3 1.16 5.28 23.92
CA SER A 3 0.64 6.12 24.99
C SER A 3 -0.21 7.28 24.43
N ARG A 4 -1.14 7.72 25.26
CA ARG A 4 -1.83 9.01 25.22
C ARG A 4 -0.91 10.23 25.01
N MET A 5 0.42 10.07 24.94
CA MET A 5 1.37 11.18 24.85
C MET A 5 1.39 11.91 23.52
N SER A 6 0.90 11.33 22.41
CA SER A 6 0.89 12.09 21.15
C SER A 6 -0.06 13.29 21.26
N ARG A 7 -1.29 13.12 21.77
CA ARG A 7 -2.28 14.21 21.79
C ARG A 7 -2.02 15.37 22.76
N GLU A 8 -1.30 15.14 23.86
CA GLU A 8 -1.02 16.22 24.84
C GLU A 8 0.24 17.01 24.48
N PHE A 9 1.18 16.44 23.72
CA PHE A 9 2.40 17.14 23.31
C PHE A 9 2.17 18.12 22.15
N TYR A 10 1.24 17.80 21.23
CA TYR A 10 0.90 18.68 20.10
C TYR A 10 0.15 19.97 20.48
N GLY A 11 -0.30 20.10 21.72
CA GLY A 11 -0.88 21.35 22.22
C GLY A 11 0.15 22.45 22.50
N GLN A 12 1.46 22.12 22.53
CA GLN A 12 2.51 23.05 22.96
C GLN A 12 3.62 23.32 21.92
N LEU A 13 3.69 22.55 20.83
CA LEU A 13 4.61 22.79 19.71
C LEU A 13 3.87 23.37 18.51
N ALA A 14 3.50 24.66 18.57
CA ALA A 14 3.42 25.56 17.42
C ALA A 14 2.82 26.91 17.83
N PRO A 15 3.65 27.81 18.38
CA PRO A 15 3.53 29.19 17.93
C PRO A 15 4.93 29.79 17.72
N ASP A 16 5.51 29.63 16.53
CA ASP A 16 6.41 30.61 15.88
C ASP A 16 7.31 30.06 14.76
N LEU A 17 6.97 28.94 14.13
CA LEU A 17 7.65 28.55 12.89
C LEU A 17 6.86 29.06 11.67
N THR A 18 7.35 30.19 11.16
CA THR A 18 7.35 30.56 9.72
C THR A 18 6.29 31.53 9.19
N ARG A 19 6.55 32.83 9.33
CA ARG A 19 6.06 33.81 8.35
C ARG A 19 6.80 33.59 7.02
N GLY A 20 6.16 32.90 6.06
CA GLY A 20 6.56 32.94 4.64
C GLY A 20 6.94 31.62 3.95
N LYS A 21 6.83 30.45 4.59
CA LYS A 21 6.98 29.15 3.90
C LYS A 21 5.69 28.79 3.15
N LYS A 22 5.76 28.05 2.02
CA LYS A 22 4.53 27.55 1.39
C LYS A 22 4.05 26.33 2.17
N PRO A 23 2.72 26.09 2.23
CA PRO A 23 2.15 25.01 3.04
C PRO A 23 2.69 23.61 2.71
N LEU A 24 3.05 23.34 1.45
CA LEU A 24 3.62 22.05 1.04
C LEU A 24 4.98 21.78 1.68
N GLU A 25 5.84 22.81 1.79
CA GLU A 25 7.15 22.64 2.44
C GLU A 25 7.01 22.45 3.94
N GLU A 26 6.14 23.24 4.57
CA GLU A 26 5.87 23.12 6.00
C GLU A 26 5.30 21.74 6.35
N PHE A 27 4.37 21.22 5.54
CA PHE A 27 3.84 19.88 5.69
C PHE A 27 4.95 18.81 5.62
N ILE A 28 5.84 18.88 4.63
CA ILE A 28 6.92 17.90 4.48
C ILE A 28 7.84 17.93 5.70
N GLU A 29 8.23 19.11 6.17
CA GLU A 29 9.09 19.25 7.36
C GLU A 29 8.43 18.65 8.60
N ILE A 30 7.14 18.94 8.85
CA ILE A 30 6.38 18.36 9.96
C ILE A 30 6.40 16.83 9.89
N MET A 31 6.09 16.27 8.71
CA MET A 31 5.98 14.84 8.55
C MET A 31 7.33 14.13 8.56
N GLU A 32 8.39 14.75 8.04
CA GLU A 32 9.76 14.22 8.15
C GLU A 32 10.14 14.06 9.62
N ASP A 33 9.94 15.09 10.44
CA ASP A 33 10.23 15.03 11.87
C ASP A 33 9.40 13.95 12.60
N GLU A 34 8.12 13.79 12.25
CA GLU A 34 7.25 12.76 12.83
C GLU A 34 7.67 11.34 12.43
N TRP A 35 8.06 11.14 11.17
CA TRP A 35 8.29 9.81 10.60
C TRP A 35 9.76 9.35 10.63
N GLU A 36 10.72 10.25 10.91
CA GLU A 36 12.16 9.94 10.97
C GLU A 36 12.49 8.79 11.94
N GLY A 37 11.78 8.71 13.09
CA GLY A 37 11.99 7.64 14.07
C GLY A 37 11.56 6.24 13.59
N TYR A 38 10.68 6.19 12.59
CA TYR A 38 10.07 4.97 12.07
C TYR A 38 10.80 4.38 10.87
N ARG A 39 11.66 5.16 10.19
CA ARG A 39 12.49 4.68 9.08
C ARG A 39 13.41 3.54 9.54
N VAL A 40 13.58 2.56 8.67
CA VAL A 40 14.49 1.43 8.89
C VAL A 40 15.91 1.91 8.63
N LYS A 41 16.71 2.03 9.70
CA LYS A 41 18.11 2.44 9.62
C LYS A 41 19.04 1.22 9.53
N GLU A 42 20.20 1.38 8.90
CA GLU A 42 21.20 0.32 8.71
C GLU A 42 21.57 -0.36 10.04
N GLU A 43 21.71 0.41 11.11
CA GLU A 43 22.12 -0.09 12.42
C GLU A 43 21.08 -1.07 12.98
N LYS A 44 19.80 -0.89 12.62
CA LYS A 44 18.71 -1.80 13.02
C LYS A 44 18.67 -3.08 12.18
N LEU A 45 19.24 -3.07 10.97
CA LEU A 45 19.37 -4.25 10.11
C LEU A 45 20.57 -5.11 10.52
N THR A 46 21.60 -4.46 11.05
CA THR A 46 22.83 -5.10 11.52
C THR A 46 22.52 -6.01 12.73
N GLY A 47 22.81 -7.31 12.59
CA GLY A 47 22.50 -8.33 13.62
C GLY A 47 21.24 -9.14 13.33
N VAL A 48 20.42 -8.70 12.38
CA VAL A 48 19.28 -9.44 11.83
C VAL A 48 19.65 -10.05 10.47
N TYR A 49 20.35 -9.29 9.63
CA TYR A 49 20.78 -9.71 8.29
C TYR A 49 22.31 -9.78 8.17
N PRO A 50 22.85 -10.57 7.22
CA PRO A 50 24.29 -10.62 6.97
C PRO A 50 24.86 -9.26 6.56
N LYS A 51 25.94 -8.82 7.21
CA LYS A 51 26.54 -7.50 6.98
C LYS A 51 26.98 -7.31 5.54
N GLU A 52 27.56 -8.35 4.94
CA GLU A 52 28.04 -8.33 3.56
C GLU A 52 26.88 -8.11 2.57
N LYS A 53 25.69 -8.64 2.89
CA LYS A 53 24.49 -8.42 2.08
C LYS A 53 24.01 -6.97 2.22
N ILE A 54 23.89 -6.47 3.45
CA ILE A 54 23.47 -5.09 3.73
C ILE A 54 24.38 -4.10 3.00
N GLN A 55 25.69 -4.27 3.13
CA GLN A 55 26.66 -3.34 2.54
C GLN A 55 26.60 -3.32 1.02
N ARG A 56 26.56 -4.49 0.37
CA ARG A 56 26.41 -4.59 -1.09
C ARG A 56 25.09 -3.95 -1.57
N ASP A 57 24.00 -4.17 -0.83
CA ASP A 57 22.70 -3.64 -1.21
C ASP A 57 22.63 -2.11 -0.99
N LEU A 58 23.33 -1.57 0.01
CA LEU A 58 23.52 -0.12 0.21
C LEU A 58 24.38 0.51 -0.89
N GLU A 59 25.46 -0.15 -1.31
CA GLU A 59 26.29 0.30 -2.45
C GLU A 59 25.43 0.42 -3.71
N GLN A 60 24.54 -0.53 -3.97
CA GLN A 60 23.59 -0.46 -5.10
C GLN A 60 22.60 0.69 -4.97
N VAL A 61 22.12 0.99 -3.75
CA VAL A 61 21.25 2.14 -3.50
C VAL A 61 21.99 3.45 -3.80
N GLU A 62 23.24 3.58 -3.35
CA GLU A 62 24.06 4.77 -3.64
C GLU A 62 24.36 4.91 -5.13
N GLU A 63 24.74 3.84 -5.84
CA GLU A 63 24.89 3.86 -7.30
C GLU A 63 23.60 4.29 -8.01
N LYS A 64 22.45 3.82 -7.50
CA LYS A 64 21.14 4.20 -8.03
C LYS A 64 20.84 5.68 -7.77
N LYS A 65 21.11 6.20 -6.58
CA LYS A 65 20.99 7.62 -6.23
C LYS A 65 21.89 8.48 -7.12
N ASP A 66 23.13 8.06 -7.34
CA ASP A 66 24.07 8.74 -8.22
C ASP A 66 23.59 8.76 -9.67
N SER A 67 23.01 7.66 -10.16
CA SER A 67 22.41 7.61 -11.51
C SER A 67 21.21 8.55 -11.67
N LEU A 68 20.57 8.90 -10.55
CA LEU A 68 19.46 9.83 -10.44
C LEU A 68 19.93 11.23 -10.00
N ALA A 69 21.23 11.45 -9.79
CA ALA A 69 21.77 12.71 -9.30
C ALA A 69 21.40 13.86 -10.23
N GLY A 70 20.84 14.93 -9.65
CA GLY A 70 20.27 16.05 -10.39
C GLY A 70 18.76 15.92 -10.70
N GLN A 71 18.16 14.76 -10.45
CA GLN A 71 16.70 14.56 -10.45
C GLN A 71 16.20 14.54 -9.00
N SER A 72 16.04 15.72 -8.40
CA SER A 72 15.38 15.80 -7.09
C SER A 72 13.97 15.22 -7.19
N ARG A 73 13.60 14.31 -6.29
CA ARG A 73 12.22 13.84 -6.19
C ARG A 73 11.29 15.05 -6.05
N PRO A 74 10.19 15.15 -6.84
CA PRO A 74 9.23 16.22 -6.70
C PRO A 74 8.68 16.27 -5.26
N LYS A 75 8.55 17.47 -4.70
CA LYS A 75 8.02 17.65 -3.32
C LYS A 75 6.64 17.02 -3.16
N GLU A 76 5.83 17.07 -4.20
CA GLU A 76 4.51 16.47 -4.22
C GLU A 76 4.54 14.95 -4.14
N SER A 77 5.59 14.29 -4.65
CA SER A 77 5.75 12.83 -4.49
C SER A 77 6.05 12.49 -3.03
N ILE A 78 6.96 13.23 -2.39
CA ILE A 78 7.29 13.06 -0.96
C ILE A 78 6.07 13.34 -0.09
N ALA A 79 5.35 14.43 -0.36
CA ALA A 79 4.15 14.78 0.38
C ALA A 79 3.03 13.74 0.19
N ALA A 80 2.89 13.13 -0.99
CA ALA A 80 1.91 12.07 -1.19
C ALA A 80 2.21 10.82 -0.37
N GLU A 81 3.48 10.41 -0.25
CA GLU A 81 3.89 9.32 0.63
C GLU A 81 3.46 9.59 2.08
N TYR A 82 3.76 10.78 2.59
CA TYR A 82 3.37 11.16 3.95
C TYR A 82 1.85 11.28 4.13
N LEU A 83 1.12 11.81 3.15
CA LEU A 83 -0.33 11.88 3.20
C LEU A 83 -0.96 10.48 3.20
N LEU A 84 -0.42 9.54 2.43
CA LEU A 84 -0.90 8.15 2.41
C LEU A 84 -0.53 7.41 3.70
N LEU A 85 0.69 7.60 4.22
CA LEU A 85 1.07 7.13 5.55
C LEU A 85 0.10 7.64 6.62
N GLU A 86 -0.25 8.91 6.55
CA GLU A 86 -1.17 9.55 7.48
C GLU A 86 -2.60 9.05 7.30
N ALA A 87 -3.05 8.83 6.06
CA ALA A 87 -4.34 8.21 5.77
C ALA A 87 -4.44 6.82 6.43
N ILE A 88 -3.39 6.02 6.29
CA ILE A 88 -3.33 4.68 6.87
C ILE A 88 -3.28 4.77 8.41
N SER A 89 -2.46 5.66 8.96
CA SER A 89 -2.25 5.87 10.39
C SER A 89 -3.48 6.38 11.11
N ASN A 90 -4.24 7.28 10.47
CA ASN A 90 -5.54 7.76 10.94
C ASN A 90 -6.69 6.79 10.70
N HIS A 91 -6.39 5.55 10.33
CA HIS A 91 -7.33 4.46 10.24
C HIS A 91 -8.35 4.61 9.10
N LEU A 92 -7.96 5.30 8.03
CA LEU A 92 -8.81 5.46 6.85
C LEU A 92 -8.85 4.18 6.04
N LEU A 93 -7.67 3.59 5.79
CA LEU A 93 -7.53 2.31 5.11
C LEU A 93 -7.55 1.13 6.09
N PHE A 94 -7.23 1.38 7.35
CA PHE A 94 -7.00 0.34 8.35
C PHE A 94 -7.62 0.73 9.71
N ASN A 95 -8.92 0.47 9.91
CA ASN A 95 -9.76 0.89 11.06
C ASN A 95 -9.32 0.39 12.47
N ARG A 96 -8.28 0.95 13.11
CA ARG A 96 -7.83 0.45 14.44
C ARG A 96 -8.84 0.57 15.59
N LYS A 97 -9.87 1.42 15.50
CA LYS A 97 -10.76 1.71 16.66
C LYS A 97 -11.76 0.60 16.97
N ASN A 98 -12.16 -0.17 15.96
CA ASN A 98 -13.09 -1.30 16.12
C ASN A 98 -12.44 -2.64 15.74
N GLN A 99 -11.12 -2.65 15.57
CA GLN A 99 -10.45 -3.76 14.92
C GLN A 99 -10.34 -4.97 15.83
N GLU A 100 -10.96 -6.05 15.38
CA GLU A 100 -10.45 -7.41 15.59
C GLU A 100 -9.16 -7.62 14.77
N ALA A 101 -8.22 -6.66 14.75
CA ALA A 101 -6.95 -6.80 14.04
C ALA A 101 -5.82 -5.97 14.70
N ASP A 102 -4.62 -6.54 14.72
CA ASP A 102 -3.37 -5.84 15.00
C ASP A 102 -2.80 -5.28 13.69
N ILE A 103 -2.45 -3.99 13.63
CA ILE A 103 -1.88 -3.36 12.42
C ILE A 103 -0.65 -2.54 12.74
N ASN A 104 0.44 -2.80 12.03
CA ASN A 104 1.71 -2.08 12.10
C ASN A 104 2.05 -1.45 10.75
N LEU A 105 2.62 -0.25 10.80
CA LEU A 105 2.98 0.55 9.65
C LEU A 105 4.47 0.80 9.70
N ILE A 106 5.17 0.36 8.66
CA ILE A 106 6.62 0.33 8.64
C ILE A 106 7.05 0.99 7.33
N PRO A 107 7.66 2.18 7.37
CA PRO A 107 8.38 2.70 6.22
C PRO A 107 9.40 1.66 5.73
N ALA A 108 9.44 1.42 4.43
CA ALA A 108 10.34 0.42 3.87
C ALA A 108 11.81 0.84 4.04
N ALA A 109 12.72 -0.14 3.99
CA ALA A 109 14.13 0.16 3.85
C ALA A 109 14.40 0.76 2.47
N GLU A 110 15.42 1.62 2.34
CA GLU A 110 15.74 2.27 1.06
C GLU A 110 15.93 1.28 -0.09
N PHE A 111 16.53 0.11 0.19
CA PHE A 111 16.67 -0.93 -0.83
C PHE A 111 15.31 -1.41 -1.37
N ASP A 112 14.33 -1.63 -0.48
CA ASP A 112 12.99 -2.06 -0.87
C ASP A 112 12.21 -0.97 -1.62
N ASP A 113 12.43 0.31 -1.29
CA ASP A 113 11.94 1.46 -2.07
C ASP A 113 12.56 1.44 -3.48
N TYR A 114 13.88 1.58 -3.60
CA TYR A 114 14.56 1.76 -4.89
C TYR A 114 14.46 0.56 -5.84
N PHE A 115 14.46 -0.67 -5.31
CA PHE A 115 14.55 -1.88 -6.14
C PHE A 115 13.27 -2.70 -6.16
N ASN A 116 12.48 -2.68 -5.09
CA ASN A 116 11.22 -3.42 -5.00
C ASN A 116 9.99 -2.50 -5.17
N GLY A 117 10.18 -1.18 -5.18
CA GLY A 117 9.12 -0.18 -5.34
C GLY A 117 8.09 -0.33 -4.24
N ILE A 118 8.54 -0.32 -2.98
CA ILE A 118 7.70 -0.39 -1.78
C ILE A 118 8.11 0.77 -0.89
N ASP A 119 7.21 1.72 -0.66
CA ASP A 119 7.47 2.86 0.23
C ASP A 119 7.05 2.53 1.67
N ILE A 120 5.94 1.78 1.81
CA ILE A 120 5.31 1.48 3.08
C ILE A 120 4.94 0.00 3.13
N ILE A 121 5.24 -0.66 4.23
CA ILE A 121 4.76 -2.00 4.55
C ILE A 121 3.68 -1.90 5.63
N VAL A 122 2.50 -2.39 5.31
CA VAL A 122 1.42 -2.62 6.27
C VAL A 122 1.44 -4.09 6.66
N ALA A 123 1.71 -4.37 7.93
CA ALA A 123 1.57 -5.69 8.51
C ALA A 123 0.26 -5.72 9.32
N ALA A 124 -0.65 -6.61 8.96
CA ALA A 124 -1.95 -6.75 9.62
C ALA A 124 -2.18 -8.20 10.05
N ARG A 125 -2.88 -8.41 11.16
CA ARG A 125 -3.27 -9.75 11.62
C ARG A 125 -4.61 -9.66 12.31
N MET A 126 -5.59 -10.47 11.92
CA MET A 126 -6.86 -10.50 12.63
C MET A 126 -6.70 -11.13 14.03
N LYS A 127 -7.55 -10.74 14.96
CA LYS A 127 -7.54 -11.19 16.34
C LYS A 127 -7.90 -12.67 16.38
N GLY A 128 -6.99 -13.48 16.93
CA GLY A 128 -7.14 -14.94 16.96
C GLY A 128 -6.43 -15.66 15.82
N GLU A 129 -6.00 -14.94 14.79
CA GLU A 129 -5.09 -15.49 13.78
C GLU A 129 -3.65 -15.52 14.31
N LYS A 130 -2.88 -16.48 13.80
CA LYS A 130 -1.45 -16.60 14.11
C LYS A 130 -0.57 -15.88 13.09
N ASN A 131 -1.01 -15.81 11.84
CA ASN A 131 -0.22 -15.34 10.73
C ASN A 131 -0.41 -13.84 10.53
N TRP A 132 0.64 -13.19 10.06
CA TRP A 132 0.61 -11.80 9.64
C TRP A 132 0.48 -11.73 8.12
N HIS A 133 -0.34 -10.78 7.69
CA HIS A 133 -0.62 -10.43 6.31
C HIS A 133 0.12 -9.15 5.96
N TYR A 134 0.78 -9.11 4.81
CA TYR A 134 1.64 -7.99 4.43
C TYR A 134 1.16 -7.35 3.13
N ILE A 135 1.06 -6.03 3.15
CA ILE A 135 0.75 -5.20 1.98
C ILE A 135 1.88 -4.18 1.83
N GLY A 136 2.50 -4.15 0.66
CA GLY A 136 3.45 -3.11 0.26
C GLY A 136 2.73 -2.04 -0.55
N ILE A 137 2.94 -0.78 -0.22
CA ILE A 137 2.31 0.37 -0.87
C ILE A 137 3.41 1.17 -1.56
N ASP A 138 3.19 1.46 -2.83
CA ASP A 138 3.96 2.44 -3.62
C ASP A 138 3.07 3.66 -3.89
N ALA A 139 3.54 4.82 -3.49
CA ALA A 139 2.85 6.09 -3.58
C ALA A 139 3.25 6.80 -4.87
N THR A 140 2.27 7.14 -5.69
CA THR A 140 2.51 7.82 -6.97
C THR A 140 1.74 9.12 -7.10
N THR A 141 2.29 10.07 -7.86
CA THR A 141 1.62 11.33 -8.17
C THR A 141 1.81 11.75 -9.62
N SER A 142 0.92 12.61 -10.10
CA SER A 142 1.00 13.27 -11.40
C SER A 142 0.27 14.60 -11.37
N GLU A 143 0.73 15.58 -12.15
CA GLU A 143 -0.01 16.83 -12.39
C GLU A 143 -1.25 16.57 -13.24
N ASP A 144 -1.10 15.75 -14.29
CA ASP A 144 -2.19 15.32 -15.16
C ASP A 144 -2.86 14.06 -14.60
N GLU A 145 -4.18 14.13 -14.42
CA GLU A 145 -4.99 13.02 -13.89
C GLU A 145 -4.99 11.81 -14.85
N GLY A 146 -4.96 12.05 -16.17
CA GLY A 146 -4.83 10.98 -17.16
C GLY A 146 -3.51 10.21 -17.04
N GLU A 147 -2.40 10.90 -16.81
CA GLU A 147 -1.10 10.29 -16.54
C GLU A 147 -1.05 9.57 -15.19
N LEU A 148 -1.72 10.07 -14.15
CA LEU A 148 -1.88 9.34 -12.89
C LEU A 148 -2.56 7.99 -13.13
N MET A 149 -3.68 8.01 -13.85
CA MET A 149 -4.40 6.80 -14.22
C MET A 149 -3.56 5.86 -15.09
N LYS A 150 -2.71 6.38 -15.99
CA LYS A 150 -1.76 5.55 -16.74
C LYS A 150 -0.71 4.89 -15.85
N LYS A 151 -0.20 5.58 -14.82
CA LYS A 151 0.75 5.01 -13.86
C LYS A 151 0.10 3.89 -13.05
N LEU A 152 -1.11 4.12 -12.54
CA LEU A 152 -1.91 3.09 -11.86
C LEU A 152 -2.19 1.91 -12.82
N SER A 153 -2.56 2.21 -14.07
CA SER A 153 -2.78 1.21 -15.11
C SER A 153 -1.54 0.34 -15.41
N ALA A 154 -0.37 0.99 -15.49
CA ALA A 154 0.90 0.31 -15.73
C ALA A 154 1.29 -0.59 -14.56
N ASN A 155 0.91 -0.23 -13.33
CA ASN A 155 1.11 -1.09 -12.17
C ASN A 155 0.35 -2.42 -12.30
N TYR A 156 -0.90 -2.40 -12.80
CA TYR A 156 -1.63 -3.65 -13.03
C TYR A 156 -0.90 -4.56 -14.02
N ARG A 157 -0.30 -4.02 -15.09
CA ARG A 157 0.52 -4.82 -16.03
C ARG A 157 1.77 -5.41 -15.38
N LYS A 158 2.37 -4.70 -14.42
CA LYS A 158 3.49 -5.26 -13.64
C LYS A 158 3.00 -6.44 -12.83
N ILE A 159 1.90 -6.30 -12.08
CA ILE A 159 1.28 -7.40 -11.30
C ILE A 159 0.97 -8.63 -12.17
N THR A 160 0.45 -8.43 -13.40
CA THR A 160 0.13 -9.53 -14.31
C THR A 160 1.33 -10.23 -14.95
N SER A 161 2.53 -9.62 -14.89
CA SER A 161 3.74 -10.16 -15.52
C SER A 161 4.77 -10.72 -14.54
N ILE A 162 4.58 -10.53 -13.23
CA ILE A 162 5.50 -11.05 -12.22
C ILE A 162 5.49 -12.58 -12.23
N LYS A 163 6.66 -13.21 -12.11
CA LYS A 163 6.81 -14.69 -11.98
C LYS A 163 6.82 -15.17 -10.54
N GLN A 164 7.11 -14.28 -9.60
CA GLN A 164 7.14 -14.52 -8.16
C GLN A 164 6.25 -13.48 -7.48
N LEU A 165 5.93 -13.67 -6.19
CA LEU A 165 5.25 -12.61 -5.45
C LEU A 165 6.22 -11.46 -5.19
N PRO A 166 5.74 -10.21 -5.17
CA PRO A 166 6.51 -9.10 -4.61
C PRO A 166 6.93 -9.41 -3.17
N LYS A 167 8.12 -8.95 -2.82
CA LYS A 167 8.77 -9.30 -1.57
C LYS A 167 9.47 -8.06 -1.03
N ALA A 168 9.37 -7.84 0.28
CA ALA A 168 10.26 -6.94 0.99
C ALA A 168 11.42 -7.77 1.57
N ASP A 169 12.65 -7.39 1.24
CA ASP A 169 13.84 -8.09 1.69
C ASP A 169 14.22 -7.72 3.13
N TYR A 170 13.92 -6.48 3.53
CA TYR A 170 14.31 -5.88 4.81
C TYR A 170 13.11 -5.48 5.67
N TYR A 171 12.19 -6.41 5.91
CA TYR A 171 11.10 -6.18 6.86
C TYR A 171 11.58 -6.28 8.31
N LEU A 172 11.40 -5.20 9.06
CA LEU A 172 11.74 -5.11 10.47
C LEU A 172 10.49 -4.67 11.29
N PRO A 173 9.90 -5.57 12.09
CA PRO A 173 8.73 -5.23 12.88
C PRO A 173 9.06 -4.19 13.95
N GLN A 174 8.17 -3.21 14.14
CA GLN A 174 8.32 -2.20 15.19
C GLN A 174 7.97 -2.72 16.58
N THR A 175 7.29 -3.86 16.68
CA THR A 175 6.93 -4.48 17.97
C THR A 175 7.49 -5.88 18.09
N GLU A 176 8.52 -6.05 18.92
CA GLU A 176 9.15 -7.36 19.19
C GLU A 176 8.19 -8.37 19.87
N ASN A 177 7.10 -7.90 20.47
CA ASN A 177 6.26 -8.69 21.40
C ASN A 177 4.98 -9.28 20.81
N LYS A 178 4.78 -9.26 19.49
CA LYS A 178 3.55 -9.80 18.87
C LYS A 178 3.76 -11.03 17.98
N GLY A 179 4.95 -11.63 18.01
CA GLY A 179 5.27 -12.81 17.21
C GLY A 179 5.58 -12.51 15.73
N GLU A 180 5.65 -11.23 15.35
CA GLU A 180 6.29 -10.81 14.10
C GLU A 180 7.79 -11.11 14.19
N LYS A 181 8.36 -11.54 13.08
CA LYS A 181 9.80 -11.78 12.99
C LYS A 181 10.38 -10.90 11.90
N PRO A 182 11.55 -10.30 12.14
CA PRO A 182 12.25 -9.66 11.06
C PRO A 182 12.62 -10.69 10.00
N GLY A 183 12.74 -10.24 8.77
CA GLY A 183 13.15 -11.08 7.68
C GLY A 183 12.56 -10.63 6.37
N SER A 184 12.54 -11.57 5.46
CA SER A 184 11.99 -11.42 4.13
C SER A 184 10.50 -11.78 4.15
N VAL A 185 9.62 -10.89 3.68
CA VAL A 185 8.17 -11.13 3.67
C VAL A 185 7.60 -11.02 2.25
N ASN A 186 6.76 -11.98 1.88
CA ASN A 186 5.93 -11.86 0.67
C ASN A 186 4.77 -10.92 0.98
N LEU A 187 4.39 -10.11 0.01
CA LEU A 187 3.33 -9.13 0.20
C LEU A 187 2.46 -8.96 -1.05
N ILE A 188 1.25 -8.46 -0.84
CA ILE A 188 0.48 -7.84 -1.92
C ILE A 188 1.07 -6.46 -2.16
N ARG A 189 1.52 -6.19 -3.38
CA ARG A 189 1.97 -4.85 -3.75
C ARG A 189 0.81 -4.08 -4.37
N ILE A 190 0.45 -2.96 -3.76
CA ILE A 190 -0.53 -2.01 -4.29
C ILE A 190 0.16 -0.68 -4.57
N VAL A 191 -0.37 0.09 -5.52
CA VAL A 191 0.07 1.44 -5.83
C VAL A 191 -1.08 2.40 -5.57
N LEU A 192 -0.89 3.39 -4.71
CA LEU A 192 -1.90 4.39 -4.39
C LEU A 192 -1.47 5.74 -4.96
N GLY A 193 -2.40 6.40 -5.65
CA GLY A 193 -2.13 7.62 -6.39
C GLY A 193 -2.88 8.83 -5.86
N LEU A 194 -2.22 9.99 -5.78
CA LEU A 194 -2.88 11.28 -5.58
C LEU A 194 -2.45 12.27 -6.67
N SER A 195 -3.38 13.08 -7.20
CA SER A 195 -2.99 14.15 -8.10
C SER A 195 -2.17 15.20 -7.35
N GLN A 196 -1.19 15.82 -8.00
CA GLN A 196 -0.34 16.83 -7.35
C GLN A 196 -1.16 18.01 -6.81
N LYS A 197 -2.24 18.38 -7.50
CA LYS A 197 -3.19 19.38 -6.99
C LYS A 197 -3.79 18.91 -5.66
N ARG A 198 -4.33 17.68 -5.60
CA ARG A 198 -4.92 17.14 -4.37
C ARG A 198 -3.91 17.04 -3.24
N VAL A 199 -2.66 16.69 -3.53
CA VAL A 199 -1.55 16.68 -2.56
C VAL A 199 -1.33 18.07 -1.97
N ARG A 200 -1.23 19.11 -2.82
CA ARG A 200 -1.06 20.49 -2.36
C ARG A 200 -2.24 20.96 -1.50
N ASP A 201 -3.46 20.63 -1.92
CA ASP A 201 -4.69 20.98 -1.20
C ASP A 201 -4.73 20.29 0.19
N LEU A 202 -4.45 18.98 0.25
CA LEU A 202 -4.43 18.22 1.50
C LEU A 202 -3.31 18.66 2.44
N ALA A 203 -2.12 18.96 1.92
CA ALA A 203 -0.99 19.46 2.71
C ALA A 203 -1.33 20.83 3.33
N ALA A 204 -1.96 21.73 2.56
CA ALA A 204 -2.43 23.02 3.08
C ALA A 204 -3.52 22.85 4.15
N GLU A 205 -4.53 22.01 3.89
CA GLU A 205 -5.57 21.68 4.87
C GLU A 205 -4.96 21.09 6.16
N TYR A 206 -3.86 20.35 6.07
CA TYR A 206 -3.22 19.69 7.21
C TYR A 206 -2.52 20.71 8.11
N VAL A 207 -1.74 21.59 7.49
CA VAL A 207 -1.08 22.72 8.17
C VAL A 207 -2.12 23.63 8.82
N ASP A 208 -3.13 24.06 8.08
CA ASP A 208 -4.19 24.97 8.57
C ASP A 208 -4.99 24.36 9.73
N SER A 209 -5.24 23.06 9.67
CA SER A 209 -5.99 22.33 10.70
C SER A 209 -5.14 21.91 11.90
N LYS A 210 -3.83 22.19 11.88
CA LYS A 210 -2.83 21.79 12.89
C LYS A 210 -2.79 20.27 13.08
N GLY A 211 -2.66 19.54 11.97
CA GLY A 211 -2.52 18.09 11.97
C GLY A 211 -3.80 17.33 12.31
N LYS A 212 -4.98 17.91 12.05
CA LYS A 212 -6.23 17.15 12.11
C LYS A 212 -6.42 16.36 10.82
N ASN A 213 -7.20 15.28 10.90
CA ASN A 213 -7.53 14.48 9.73
C ASN A 213 -8.16 15.34 8.62
N VAL A 214 -7.46 15.44 7.50
CA VAL A 214 -7.81 16.23 6.32
C VAL A 214 -8.59 15.46 5.25
N PHE A 215 -8.58 14.12 5.33
CA PHE A 215 -9.23 13.29 4.33
C PHE A 215 -10.74 13.25 4.56
N LYS A 216 -11.49 13.64 3.53
CA LYS A 216 -12.95 13.60 3.54
C LYS A 216 -13.41 12.15 3.34
N PRO A 217 -14.64 11.78 3.75
CA PRO A 217 -15.16 10.44 3.55
C PRO A 217 -15.08 9.94 2.09
N SER A 218 -15.22 10.83 1.11
CA SER A 218 -15.07 10.50 -0.31
C SER A 218 -13.66 10.06 -0.67
N ASP A 219 -12.62 10.77 -0.19
CA ASP A 219 -11.22 10.40 -0.46
C ASP A 219 -10.89 9.03 0.16
N GLN A 220 -11.43 8.76 1.35
CA GLN A 220 -11.23 7.49 2.05
C GLN A 220 -11.77 6.31 1.25
N LEU A 221 -12.98 6.46 0.74
CA LEU A 221 -13.66 5.44 -0.02
C LEU A 221 -13.02 5.20 -1.39
N GLU A 222 -12.47 6.24 -2.03
CA GLU A 222 -11.69 6.11 -3.27
C GLU A 222 -10.42 5.28 -3.07
N LEU A 223 -9.65 5.57 -2.01
CA LEU A 223 -8.45 4.79 -1.66
C LEU A 223 -8.78 3.33 -1.30
N ILE A 224 -9.90 3.10 -0.58
CA ILE A 224 -10.38 1.75 -0.25
C ILE A 224 -10.74 0.98 -1.54
N GLN A 225 -11.47 1.62 -2.46
CA GLN A 225 -11.88 0.99 -3.72
C GLN A 225 -10.67 0.61 -4.59
N GLU A 226 -9.70 1.52 -4.75
CA GLU A 226 -8.46 1.25 -5.49
C GLU A 226 -7.68 0.06 -4.89
N THR A 227 -7.66 -0.05 -3.56
CA THR A 227 -7.03 -1.17 -2.85
C THR A 227 -7.74 -2.50 -3.15
N ILE A 228 -9.07 -2.52 -3.09
CA ILE A 228 -9.90 -3.70 -3.41
C ILE A 228 -9.62 -4.18 -4.84
N ASP A 229 -9.60 -3.27 -5.80
CA ASP A 229 -9.42 -3.59 -7.22
C ASP A 229 -8.04 -4.23 -7.49
N GLN A 230 -6.97 -3.71 -6.87
CA GLN A 230 -5.62 -4.27 -6.98
C GLN A 230 -5.47 -5.65 -6.33
N ILE A 231 -6.11 -5.88 -5.19
CA ILE A 231 -6.10 -7.20 -4.53
C ILE A 231 -6.81 -8.23 -5.40
N MET A 232 -7.98 -7.91 -5.95
CA MET A 232 -8.72 -8.80 -6.84
C MET A 232 -7.90 -9.22 -8.08
N ILE A 233 -7.18 -8.27 -8.67
CA ILE A 233 -6.28 -8.55 -9.81
C ILE A 233 -5.15 -9.49 -9.38
N THR A 234 -4.59 -9.29 -8.19
CA THR A 234 -3.52 -10.16 -7.68
C THR A 234 -4.01 -11.61 -7.47
N ILE A 235 -5.23 -11.79 -6.95
CA ILE A 235 -5.89 -13.11 -6.84
C ILE A 235 -6.07 -13.73 -8.23
N GLU A 236 -6.57 -12.97 -9.19
CA GLU A 236 -6.78 -13.42 -10.57
C GLU A 236 -5.49 -13.87 -11.25
N GLN A 237 -4.39 -13.13 -11.08
CA GLN A 237 -3.10 -13.49 -11.68
C GLN A 237 -2.48 -14.71 -11.00
N THR A 238 -2.65 -14.81 -9.68
CA THR A 238 -2.26 -16.01 -8.92
C THR A 238 -3.03 -17.23 -9.42
N ALA A 239 -4.32 -17.08 -9.74
CA ALA A 239 -5.16 -18.10 -10.35
C ALA A 239 -4.71 -18.47 -11.79
N ASN A 240 -4.39 -17.48 -12.63
CA ASN A 240 -4.01 -17.70 -14.03
C ASN A 240 -2.67 -18.43 -14.19
N ARG A 241 -1.76 -18.33 -13.20
CA ARG A 241 -0.50 -19.10 -13.16
C ARG A 241 -0.75 -20.62 -13.19
N PHE A 242 -1.95 -21.10 -12.86
CA PHE A 242 -2.27 -22.52 -12.83
C PHE A 242 -2.59 -23.20 -14.15
N LYS A 243 -2.75 -22.47 -15.27
CA LYS A 243 -2.99 -23.05 -16.61
C LYS A 243 -3.93 -24.28 -16.63
N ASP A 244 -4.94 -24.31 -15.78
CA ASP A 244 -6.13 -25.10 -16.07
C ASP A 244 -6.86 -24.32 -17.17
N LYS A 245 -6.90 -24.89 -18.37
CA LYS A 245 -7.50 -24.26 -19.57
C LYS A 245 -8.95 -23.80 -19.35
N ARG A 246 -9.60 -24.25 -18.28
CA ARG A 246 -10.96 -23.84 -17.88
C ARG A 246 -11.03 -22.41 -17.34
N TYR A 247 -9.91 -21.85 -16.87
CA TYR A 247 -9.86 -20.54 -16.22
C TYR A 247 -8.82 -19.59 -16.83
N SER A 248 -8.19 -19.97 -17.96
CA SER A 248 -7.11 -19.20 -18.60
C SER A 248 -7.50 -17.78 -19.06
N ASP A 249 -8.77 -17.39 -18.90
CA ASP A 249 -9.33 -16.12 -19.35
C ASP A 249 -10.27 -15.51 -18.29
N TYR A 250 -10.19 -15.95 -17.02
CA TYR A 250 -11.16 -15.56 -16.01
C TYR A 250 -10.82 -14.19 -15.40
N VAL A 251 -11.67 -13.21 -15.67
CA VAL A 251 -11.66 -11.86 -15.13
C VAL A 251 -12.75 -11.82 -14.07
N PHE A 252 -12.41 -11.75 -12.78
CA PHE A 252 -13.45 -11.70 -11.72
C PHE A 252 -14.34 -10.47 -11.90
N ALA A 253 -15.63 -10.70 -12.12
CA ALA A 253 -16.59 -9.63 -12.36
C ALA A 253 -16.91 -8.82 -11.09
N ASP A 254 -16.69 -9.42 -9.92
CA ASP A 254 -17.02 -8.86 -8.62
C ASP A 254 -16.13 -9.50 -7.52
N PRO A 255 -15.99 -8.86 -6.35
CA PRO A 255 -15.17 -9.37 -5.25
C PRO A 255 -15.63 -10.73 -4.71
N LYS A 256 -16.94 -11.02 -4.73
CA LYS A 256 -17.48 -12.28 -4.20
C LYS A 256 -16.96 -13.47 -5.01
N ARG A 257 -16.92 -13.37 -6.34
CA ARG A 257 -16.33 -14.42 -7.19
C ARG A 257 -14.86 -14.66 -6.92
N ALA A 258 -14.10 -13.62 -6.58
CA ALA A 258 -12.69 -13.76 -6.23
C ALA A 258 -12.51 -14.54 -4.91
N LEU A 259 -13.35 -14.23 -3.91
CA LEU A 259 -13.39 -14.96 -2.63
C LEU A 259 -13.80 -16.42 -2.82
N ASP A 260 -14.93 -16.66 -3.51
CA ASP A 260 -15.44 -18.01 -3.79
C ASP A 260 -14.38 -18.86 -4.51
N PHE A 261 -13.64 -18.27 -5.44
CA PHE A 261 -12.55 -18.96 -6.14
C PHE A 261 -11.41 -19.34 -5.21
N ALA A 262 -10.93 -18.41 -4.38
CA ALA A 262 -9.83 -18.66 -3.46
C ALA A 262 -10.17 -19.80 -2.49
N GLU A 263 -11.40 -19.82 -1.96
CA GLU A 263 -11.90 -20.89 -1.09
C GLU A 263 -11.97 -22.24 -1.83
N GLN A 264 -12.61 -22.28 -2.99
CA GLN A 264 -12.77 -23.51 -3.78
C GLN A 264 -11.42 -24.08 -4.26
N TYR A 265 -10.43 -23.22 -4.52
CA TYR A 265 -9.11 -23.67 -4.94
C TYR A 265 -8.44 -24.54 -3.86
N GLY A 266 -8.47 -24.10 -2.60
CA GLY A 266 -7.88 -24.83 -1.48
C GLY A 266 -8.50 -26.20 -1.22
N GLN A 267 -9.71 -26.44 -1.72
CA GLN A 267 -10.45 -27.70 -1.57
C GLN A 267 -10.17 -28.73 -2.68
N ARG A 268 -9.37 -28.37 -3.70
CA ARG A 268 -9.08 -29.27 -4.83
C ARG A 268 -8.06 -30.34 -4.43
N GLU A 269 -8.26 -31.56 -4.90
CA GLU A 269 -7.36 -32.71 -4.65
C GLU A 269 -5.91 -32.45 -5.11
N ASN A 270 -5.72 -31.69 -6.20
CA ASN A 270 -4.42 -31.35 -6.77
C ASN A 270 -4.05 -29.87 -6.56
N ALA A 271 -4.55 -29.24 -5.50
CA ALA A 271 -4.19 -27.86 -5.18
C ALA A 271 -2.71 -27.76 -4.78
N ASP A 272 -1.98 -26.80 -5.36
CA ASP A 272 -0.63 -26.46 -4.93
C ASP A 272 -0.71 -25.79 -3.55
N PRO A 273 -0.14 -26.37 -2.48
CA PRO A 273 -0.28 -25.83 -1.13
C PRO A 273 0.30 -24.42 -0.97
N ALA A 274 1.36 -24.09 -1.69
CA ALA A 274 1.99 -22.78 -1.61
C ALA A 274 1.06 -21.70 -2.19
N ILE A 275 0.36 -22.03 -3.26
CA ILE A 275 -0.52 -21.07 -3.91
C ILE A 275 -1.90 -21.04 -3.25
N SER A 276 -2.42 -22.17 -2.74
CA SER A 276 -3.61 -22.18 -1.88
C SER A 276 -3.45 -21.21 -0.72
N LYS A 277 -2.27 -21.24 -0.07
CA LYS A 277 -1.94 -20.32 1.02
C LYS A 277 -1.98 -18.86 0.58
N ILE A 278 -1.37 -18.53 -0.57
CA ILE A 278 -1.36 -17.16 -1.11
C ILE A 278 -2.78 -16.68 -1.43
N LEU A 279 -3.59 -17.51 -2.09
CA LEU A 279 -4.97 -17.17 -2.43
C LEU A 279 -5.81 -16.94 -1.18
N GLN A 280 -5.62 -17.76 -0.14
CA GLN A 280 -6.28 -17.59 1.15
C GLN A 280 -5.88 -16.27 1.83
N GLU A 281 -4.58 -15.98 1.94
CA GLU A 281 -4.08 -14.74 2.54
C GLU A 281 -4.64 -13.51 1.80
N HIS A 282 -4.66 -13.53 0.46
CA HIS A 282 -5.22 -12.42 -0.32
C HIS A 282 -6.75 -12.29 -0.17
N ALA A 283 -7.47 -13.41 -0.02
CA ALA A 283 -8.91 -13.42 0.21
C ALA A 283 -9.29 -12.83 1.58
N GLU A 284 -8.55 -13.18 2.63
CA GLU A 284 -8.73 -12.62 3.98
C GLU A 284 -8.53 -11.09 3.98
N ILE A 285 -7.50 -10.59 3.28
CA ILE A 285 -7.28 -9.15 3.09
C ILE A 285 -8.43 -8.51 2.29
N LEU A 286 -8.89 -9.16 1.21
CA LEU A 286 -10.00 -8.64 0.40
C LEU A 286 -11.29 -8.51 1.24
N GLU A 287 -11.61 -9.53 2.03
CA GLU A 287 -12.78 -9.51 2.92
C GLU A 287 -12.71 -8.38 3.93
N TYR A 288 -11.53 -8.13 4.52
CA TYR A 288 -11.30 -7.00 5.41
C TYR A 288 -11.68 -5.65 4.75
N PHE A 289 -11.18 -5.38 3.54
CA PHE A 289 -11.47 -4.12 2.86
C PHE A 289 -12.93 -3.98 2.43
N LEU A 290 -13.60 -5.08 2.06
CA LEU A 290 -15.03 -5.07 1.75
C LEU A 290 -15.87 -4.73 2.97
N ASN A 291 -15.52 -5.24 4.15
CA ASN A 291 -16.20 -4.90 5.39
C ASN A 291 -15.95 -3.44 5.77
N LEU A 292 -14.72 -2.95 5.61
CA LEU A 292 -14.39 -1.55 5.83
C LEU A 292 -15.19 -0.62 4.89
N GLN A 293 -15.33 -0.97 3.62
CA GLN A 293 -16.12 -0.20 2.66
C GLN A 293 -17.59 -0.09 3.11
N LYS A 294 -18.20 -1.20 3.56
CA LYS A 294 -19.59 -1.22 4.07
C LYS A 294 -19.77 -0.34 5.30
N GLU A 295 -18.80 -0.34 6.23
CA GLU A 295 -18.84 0.52 7.42
C GLU A 295 -18.81 2.02 7.05
N LYS A 296 -18.01 2.37 6.05
CA LYS A 296 -17.76 3.77 5.65
C LYS A 296 -18.81 4.31 4.67
N SER A 297 -19.48 3.43 3.92
CA SER A 297 -20.61 3.76 3.06
C SER A 297 -21.74 2.74 3.24
N PRO A 298 -22.60 2.90 4.27
CA PRO A 298 -23.69 1.95 4.55
C PRO A 298 -24.79 1.93 3.49
N LEU A 299 -24.86 2.96 2.63
CA LEU A 299 -25.73 3.01 1.45
C LEU A 299 -25.11 2.35 0.21
N GLY A 300 -23.87 1.85 0.33
CA GLY A 300 -23.26 0.98 -0.69
C GLY A 300 -22.79 1.66 -1.96
N GLU A 301 -22.70 3.00 -2.01
CA GLU A 301 -22.26 3.66 -3.25
C GLU A 301 -21.07 4.60 -3.02
N ILE A 302 -19.91 4.17 -3.53
CA ILE A 302 -19.14 5.03 -4.44
C ILE A 302 -19.17 4.36 -5.80
N ASN A 303 -19.57 5.11 -6.83
CA ASN A 303 -19.48 4.67 -8.21
C ASN A 303 -19.17 5.86 -9.12
N PRO A 304 -17.98 5.93 -9.72
CA PRO A 304 -17.80 6.64 -10.96
C PRO A 304 -17.58 5.58 -12.05
N GLU A 305 -18.66 4.89 -12.41
CA GLU A 305 -18.78 3.71 -13.29
C GLU A 305 -17.50 3.00 -13.80
N ARG A 306 -16.99 2.18 -12.87
CA ARG A 306 -16.38 0.84 -13.08
C ARG A 306 -14.87 0.64 -12.75
N THR A 307 -14.18 1.41 -11.91
CA THR A 307 -13.79 2.82 -12.07
C THR A 307 -12.44 2.86 -12.82
N HIS A 308 -12.31 2.91 -14.14
CA HIS A 308 -13.27 2.98 -15.24
C HIS A 308 -13.14 1.71 -16.10
N GLU A 309 -14.21 0.93 -16.12
CA GLU A 309 -14.33 -0.43 -16.68
C GLU A 309 -13.15 -1.42 -16.53
N ARG A 310 -12.65 -1.65 -15.30
CA ARG A 310 -11.51 -2.57 -15.01
C ARG A 310 -10.35 -2.30 -15.99
N GLN A 311 -10.04 -0.99 -16.08
CA GLN A 311 -9.34 -0.21 -17.10
C GLN A 311 -8.47 -1.02 -18.07
N PHE A 312 -8.96 -1.46 -19.22
CA PHE A 312 -10.32 -1.50 -19.76
C PHE A 312 -10.39 -2.94 -20.33
N ARG A 313 -10.94 -3.90 -19.55
CA ARG A 313 -10.61 -5.35 -19.68
C ARG A 313 -9.11 -5.55 -19.96
N LEU A 314 -8.31 -4.95 -19.08
CA LEU A 314 -6.84 -4.98 -19.03
C LEU A 314 -6.06 -4.33 -20.21
N LEU A 315 -6.73 -3.65 -21.17
CA LEU A 315 -6.24 -2.97 -22.40
C LEU A 315 -6.09 -3.91 -23.65
N ALA A 316 -7.22 -4.32 -24.27
CA ALA A 316 -7.33 -5.23 -25.45
C ALA A 316 -6.79 -4.66 -26.81
N PRO A 317 -6.68 -5.44 -27.94
CA PRO A 317 -7.08 -6.84 -28.18
C PRO A 317 -6.03 -7.73 -28.91
N LYS A 318 -6.18 -9.06 -28.96
CA LYS A 318 -5.83 -9.85 -30.17
C LYS A 318 -6.85 -10.98 -30.46
N LYS A 319 -7.95 -10.56 -31.09
CA LYS A 319 -8.96 -11.30 -31.89
C LYS A 319 -9.75 -12.44 -31.22
N SER A 320 -10.93 -12.11 -30.70
CA SER A 320 -12.21 -12.66 -31.19
C SER A 320 -13.37 -12.09 -30.36
N LEU A 321 -14.09 -11.13 -30.93
CA LEU A 321 -15.55 -11.23 -30.88
C LEU A 321 -15.88 -12.54 -31.59
N ALA A 322 -16.10 -13.60 -30.83
CA ALA A 322 -16.84 -14.75 -31.31
C ALA A 322 -18.31 -14.46 -31.00
N ALA A 323 -18.89 -13.57 -31.80
CA ALA A 323 -20.30 -13.49 -32.14
C ALA A 323 -20.39 -12.72 -33.46
#